data_AF-A0A1L8EEC6-F1
#
_entry.id   AF-A0A1L8EEC6-F1
#
_cell.length_a   1.000
_cell.length_b   1.000
_cell.length_c   1.000
_cell.angle_alpha   90.00
_cell.angle_beta   90.00
_cell.angle_gamma   90.00
#
_symmetry.space_group_name_H-M   'P 1'
#
loop_
_entity.id
_entity.type
_entity.pdbx_description
1 polymer ?
#
loop_
_entity_poly.entity_id
_entity_poly.type
_entity_poly.pdbx_seq_one_letter_code
_entity_poly.pdbx_strand_id
1 'polypeptide(L)' 'MTIISNLKQYSTSSIGLMTIGIFSTLVIAVGYKVFLKPEFERKHRQEAEAVADYIFQRELQHTSKENEIY' A
#
# COMPACT_ATOMS: atom_id res chain seq x y z
N MET A 1 21.25 7.81 36.50
CA MET A 1 19.85 7.53 36.91
C MET A 1 18.86 8.66 36.54
N THR A 2 19.33 9.81 36.04
CA THR A 2 18.49 11.02 35.80
C THR A 2 17.91 11.11 34.38
N ILE A 3 18.60 10.57 33.37
CA ILE A 3 18.14 10.67 31.96
C ILE A 3 16.90 9.80 31.73
N ILE A 4 16.93 8.58 32.28
CA ILE A 4 15.84 7.60 32.15
C ILE A 4 14.58 8.09 32.89
N SER A 5 14.72 8.78 34.03
CA SER A 5 13.57 9.32 34.77
C SER A 5 12.93 10.50 34.05
N ASN A 6 13.73 11.39 33.45
CA ASN A 6 13.24 12.50 32.62
C ASN A 6 12.55 11.99 31.35
N LEU A 7 13.08 10.95 30.71
CA LEU A 7 12.46 10.33 29.53
C LEU A 7 11.11 9.68 29.90
N LYS A 8 11.03 9.04 31.07
CA LYS A 8 9.79 8.46 31.60
C LYS A 8 8.74 9.53 31.87
N GLN A 9 9.14 10.65 32.46
CA GLN A 9 8.26 11.79 32.73
C GLN A 9 7.83 12.52 31.45
N TYR A 10 8.69 12.56 30.45
CA TYR A 10 8.36 13.08 29.12
C TYR A 10 7.35 12.19 28.43
N SER A 11 7.50 10.85 28.50
CA SER A 11 6.56 9.89 27.90
C SER A 11 5.15 9.91 28.50
N THR A 12 4.98 10.44 29.72
CA THR A 12 3.67 10.68 30.35
C THR A 12 3.16 12.12 30.20
N SER A 13 3.97 13.02 29.65
CA SER A 13 3.55 14.38 29.31
C SER A 13 2.75 14.37 28.01
N SER A 14 1.73 15.23 27.93
CA SER A 14 0.87 15.38 26.73
C SER A 14 1.69 15.62 25.45
N ILE A 15 2.74 16.44 25.55
CA ILE A 15 3.66 16.73 24.43
C ILE A 15 4.48 15.48 24.04
N GLY A 16 4.91 14.68 25.02
CA GLY A 16 5.62 13.44 24.76
C GLY A 16 4.75 12.38 24.11
N LEU A 17 3.50 12.24 24.55
CA LEU A 17 2.54 11.31 23.92
C LEU A 17 2.23 11.71 22.48
N MET A 18 2.03 13.01 22.22
CA MET A 18 1.79 13.51 20.86
C MET A 18 2.99 13.26 19.95
N THR A 19 4.21 13.54 20.42
CA THR A 19 5.43 13.31 19.64
C THR A 19 5.65 11.81 19.37
N ILE A 20 5.45 10.94 20.36
CA ILE A 20 5.50 9.48 20.16
C ILE A 20 4.47 9.04 19.11
N GLY A 21 3.26 9.57 19.14
CA GLY A 21 2.23 9.29 18.13
C GLY A 21 2.66 9.71 16.72
N ILE A 22 3.18 10.93 16.56
CA ILE A 22 3.67 11.45 15.28
C ILE A 22 4.82 10.58 14.75
N PHE A 23 5.83 10.30 15.60
CA PHE A 23 6.97 9.48 15.21
C PHE A 23 6.56 8.05 14.86
N SER A 24 5.65 7.44 15.64
CA SER A 24 5.11 6.10 15.35
C SER A 24 4.45 6.07 13.97
N THR A 25 3.60 7.05 13.68
CA THR A 25 2.90 7.14 12.39
C THR A 25 3.89 7.31 11.24
N LEU A 26 4.93 8.12 11.45
CA LEU A 26 5.96 8.39 10.44
C LEU A 26 6.82 7.14 10.16
N VAL A 27 7.21 6.39 11.20
CA VAL A 27 7.94 5.13 11.05
C VAL A 27 7.11 4.11 10.28
N ILE A 28 5.82 3.97 10.61
CA ILE A 28 4.92 3.05 9.90
C ILE A 28 4.75 3.48 8.44
N ALA A 29 4.54 4.77 8.17
CA ALA A 29 4.35 5.28 6.82
C ALA A 29 5.60 5.07 5.94
N VAL A 30 6.79 5.35 6.49
CA VAL A 30 8.05 5.14 5.78
C VAL A 30 8.29 3.64 5.58
N GLY A 31 8.07 2.82 6.60
CA GLY A 31 8.19 1.36 6.48
C GLY A 31 7.27 0.80 5.40
N TYR A 32 6.00 1.23 5.38
CA TYR A 32 5.06 0.86 4.33
C TYR A 32 5.57 1.27 2.94
N LYS A 33 6.05 2.51 2.80
CA LYS A 33 6.52 3.04 1.51
C LYS A 33 7.79 2.35 1.00
N VAL A 34 8.68 1.90 1.88
CA VAL A 34 9.94 1.27 1.49
C VAL A 34 9.77 -0.23 1.27
N PHE A 35 9.05 -0.92 2.15
CA PHE A 35 8.95 -2.37 2.11
C PHE A 35 7.72 -2.88 1.35
N LEU A 36 6.53 -2.30 1.59
CA LEU A 36 5.28 -2.84 1.04
C LEU A 36 4.94 -2.24 -0.33
N LYS A 37 5.12 -0.93 -0.51
CA LYS A 37 4.78 -0.25 -1.77
C LYS A 37 5.40 -0.88 -3.02
N PRO A 38 6.70 -1.25 -3.09
CA PRO A 38 7.26 -1.84 -4.31
C PRO A 38 6.61 -3.17 -4.67
N GLU A 39 6.31 -4.02 -3.68
CA GLU A 39 5.65 -5.31 -3.91
C GLU A 39 4.19 -5.13 -4.34
N PHE A 40 3.46 -4.19 -3.73
CA PHE A 40 2.10 -3.86 -4.14
C PHE A 40 2.04 -3.29 -5.56
N GLU A 41 2.96 -2.40 -5.94
CA GLU A 41 3.01 -1.86 -7.30
C GLU A 41 3.28 -2.94 -8.34
N ARG A 42 4.13 -3.93 -8.03
CA ARG A 42 4.36 -5.09 -8.91
C ARG A 42 3.11 -5.94 -9.07
N LYS A 43 2.42 -6.22 -7.96
CA LYS A 43 1.17 -7.00 -7.97
C LYS A 43 0.07 -6.29 -8.77
N HIS A 44 -0.10 -4.99 -8.58
CA HIS A 44 -1.09 -4.21 -9.32
C HIS A 44 -0.83 -4.15 -10.82
N ARG A 45 0.44 -4.11 -11.25
CA ARG A 45 0.77 -4.22 -12.68
C ARG A 45 0.37 -5.57 -13.26
N GLN A 46 0.66 -6.66 -12.55
CA GLN A 46 0.26 -8.01 -12.98
C GLN A 46 -1.26 -8.18 -13.02
N GLU A 47 -1.97 -7.61 -12.04
CA GLU A 47 -3.43 -7.61 -12.03
C GLU A 47 -4.00 -6.81 -13.21
N ALA A 48 -3.42 -5.65 -13.54
CA ALA A 48 -3.84 -4.85 -14.68
C ALA A 48 -3.60 -5.55 -16.03
N GLU A 49 -2.44 -6.20 -16.19
CA GLU A 49 -2.13 -7.01 -17.37
C GLU A 49 -3.12 -8.17 -17.54
N ALA A 50 -3.39 -8.92 -16.47
CA ALA A 50 -4.35 -10.03 -16.50
C ALA A 50 -5.78 -9.57 -16.84
N VAL A 51 -6.22 -8.42 -16.30
CA VAL A 51 -7.53 -7.84 -16.61
C VAL A 51 -7.60 -7.36 -18.06
N ALA A 52 -6.53 -6.74 -18.58
CA ALA A 52 -6.47 -6.31 -19.97
C ALA A 52 -6.59 -7.52 -20.92
N ASP A 53 -5.83 -8.59 -20.68
CA ASP A 53 -5.89 -9.82 -21.47
C ASP A 53 -7.28 -10.44 -21.46
N TYR A 54 -7.95 -10.46 -20.30
CA TYR A 54 -9.33 -10.93 -20.20
C TYR A 54 -10.29 -10.11 -21.07
N ILE A 55 -10.17 -8.77 -21.05
CA ILE A 55 -10.99 -7.88 -21.87
C ILE A 55 -10.74 -8.15 -23.37
N PHE A 56 -9.48 -8.22 -23.80
CA PHE A 56 -9.13 -8.48 -25.20
C PHE A 56 -9.63 -9.85 -25.69
N GLN A 57 -9.49 -10.91 -24.88
CA GLN A 57 -10.02 -12.23 -25.24
C GLN A 57 -11.54 -12.22 -25.35
N ARG A 58 -12.23 -11.50 -24.46
CA ARG A 58 -13.67 -11.36 -24.51
C ARG A 58 -14.14 -10.61 -25.76
N GLU A 59 -13.44 -9.54 -26.14
CA GLU A 59 -13.72 -8.76 -27.36
C GLU A 59 -13.52 -9.60 -28.62
N LEU A 60 -12.44 -10.39 -28.68
CA LEU A 60 -12.16 -11.33 -29.77
C LEU A 60 -13.23 -12.42 -29.86
N GLN A 61 -13.68 -12.98 -28.73
CA GLN A 61 -14.76 -13.97 -28.72
C GLN A 61 -16.09 -13.37 -29.18
N HIS A 62 -16.41 -12.13 -28.80
CA HIS A 62 -17.61 -11.45 -29.28
C HIS A 62 -17.55 -11.18 -30.78
N THR A 63 -16.41 -10.67 -31.28
CA THR A 63 -16.20 -10.41 -32.71
C THR A 63 -16.19 -11.70 -33.55
N SER A 64 -15.62 -12.78 -33.03
CA SER A 64 -15.61 -14.08 -33.71
C SER A 64 -17.01 -14.69 -33.80
N LYS A 65 -17.84 -14.55 -32.76
CA LYS A 65 -19.24 -14.99 -32.79
C LYS A 65 -20.09 -14.15 -33.73
N GLU A 66 -19.81 -12.85 -33.86
CA GLU A 66 -20.50 -12.00 -34.83
C GLU A 66 -20.17 -12.40 -36.27
N ASN A 67 -18.91 -12.73 -36.57
CA ASN A 67 -18.48 -13.19 -37.91
C ASN A 67 -18.93 -14.62 -38.26
N GLU A 68 -19.30 -15.48 -37.31
CA GLU A 68 -19.88 -16.81 -37.60
C GLU A 68 -21.39 -16.76 -37.90
N ILE A 69 -22.07 -15.65 -37.59
CA ILE A 69 -23.52 -15.49 -37.76
C ILE A 69 -23.88 -14.79 -39.09
N TYR A 70 -22.90 -14.26 -39.82
CA TYR A 70 -23.03 -13.72 -41.18
C TYR A 70 -22.45 -14.69 -42.23
#